data_AF-A0A9N9DD05-F1
#
_entry.id   AF-A0A9N9DD05-F1
#
_cell.length_a   1.000
_cell.length_b   1.000
_cell.length_c   1.000
_cell.angle_alpha   90.00
_cell.angle_beta   90.00
_cell.angle_gamma   90.00
#
_symmetry.space_group_name_H-M   'P 1'
#
loop_
_entity.id
_entity.type
_entity.pdbx_description
1 polymer ?
#
loop_
_entity_poly.entity_id
_entity_poly.type
_entity_poly.pdbx_seq_one_letter_code
_entity_poly.pdbx_strand_id
1 'polypeptide(L)' 'MSFHAYLRKVQIYSTSRGTRFLHLDQKLGYLYRWHEPNPDVPLDIKAVVAVIYEPPQEHQTDGLSLNLP' A
#
# COMPACT_ATOMS: atom_id res chain seq x y z
N MET A 1 7.00 23.28 18.83
CA MET A 1 6.75 21.84 19.10
C MET A 1 6.38 21.19 17.77
N SER A 2 7.25 20.37 17.18
CA SER A 2 6.98 19.70 15.90
C SER A 2 6.56 18.25 16.18
N PHE A 3 5.28 17.96 16.02
CA PHE A 3 4.78 16.58 16.06
C PHE A 3 5.11 15.90 14.72
N HIS A 4 6.11 15.02 14.71
CA HIS A 4 6.35 14.11 13.59
C HIS A 4 5.25 13.03 13.59
N ALA A 5 4.21 13.22 12.78
CA ALA A 5 3.19 12.21 12.55
C ALA A 5 3.75 11.11 11.64
N TYR A 6 4.29 10.04 12.24
CA TYR A 6 4.58 8.79 11.52
C TYR A 6 3.28 8.00 11.34
N LEU A 7 3.00 7.50 10.13
CA LEU A 7 1.85 6.64 9.88
C LEU A 7 2.04 5.30 10.58
N ARG A 8 1.18 4.99 11.56
CA ARG A 8 1.25 3.74 12.33
C ARG A 8 0.29 2.66 11.86
N LYS A 9 -0.74 3.03 11.10
CA LYS A 9 -1.80 2.11 10.65
C LYS A 9 -2.15 2.30 9.18
N VAL A 10 -2.24 1.19 8.45
CA VAL A 10 -2.72 1.13 7.07
C VAL A 10 -3.92 0.20 7.02
N GLN A 11 -5.05 0.69 6.50
CA GLN A 11 -6.28 -0.07 6.32
C GLN A 11 -6.52 -0.27 4.82
N ILE A 12 -6.69 -1.52 4.39
CA ILE A 12 -6.93 -1.89 2.99
C ILE A 12 -8.34 -2.48 2.88
N TYR A 13 -9.21 -1.85 2.09
CA TYR A 13 -10.52 -2.40 1.79
C TYR A 13 -10.39 -3.39 0.62
N SER A 14 -10.33 -4.69 0.92
CA SER A 14 -10.30 -5.73 -0.10
C SER A 14 -11.70 -5.93 -0.69
N THR A 15 -11.93 -5.47 -1.92
CA THR A 15 -13.05 -5.99 -2.72
C THR A 15 -12.64 -7.36 -3.26
N SER A 16 -13.57 -8.29 -3.49
CA SER A 16 -13.32 -9.65 -4.00
C SER A 16 -12.55 -9.74 -5.34
N ARG A 17 -12.17 -8.60 -5.94
CA ARG A 17 -11.20 -8.48 -7.05
C ARG A 17 -9.73 -8.49 -6.59
N GLY A 18 -9.46 -8.50 -5.28
CA GLY A 18 -8.12 -8.49 -4.67
C GLY A 18 -7.33 -9.80 -4.79
N THR A 19 -7.93 -10.86 -5.32
CA THR A 19 -7.32 -12.20 -5.47
C THR A 19 -6.20 -12.25 -6.53
N ARG A 20 -6.00 -11.18 -7.31
CA ARG A 20 -5.01 -11.12 -8.40
C ARG A 20 -3.55 -10.95 -7.92
N PHE A 21 -3.35 -10.63 -6.64
CA PHE A 21 -2.03 -10.51 -6.00
C PHE A 21 -1.57 -11.78 -5.28
N LEU A 22 -2.36 -12.86 -5.30
CA LEU A 22 -2.03 -14.15 -4.65
C LEU A 22 -1.34 -15.14 -5.60
N HIS A 23 -0.70 -14.66 -6.67
CA HIS A 23 0.17 -15.51 -7.49
C HIS A 23 1.50 -15.75 -6.77
N LEU A 24 2.20 -16.83 -7.13
CA LEU A 24 3.46 -17.23 -6.49
C LEU A 24 4.59 -16.22 -6.75
N ASP A 25 4.46 -15.38 -7.78
CA ASP A 25 5.46 -14.40 -8.16
C ASP A 25 5.38 -13.13 -7.31
N GLN A 26 6.55 -12.56 -6.99
CA GLN A 26 6.64 -11.28 -6.29
C GLN A 26 6.03 -10.16 -7.13
N LYS A 27 5.29 -9.26 -6.47
CA LYS A 27 4.61 -8.12 -7.10
C LYS A 27 4.88 -6.84 -6.32
N LEU A 28 5.15 -5.77 -7.05
CA LEU A 28 5.17 -4.41 -6.51
C LEU A 28 3.89 -3.67 -6.91
N GLY A 29 3.35 -2.87 -5.98
CA GLY A 29 2.19 -2.03 -6.23
C GLY A 29 2.24 -0.73 -5.43
N TYR A 30 1.75 0.35 -6.03
CA TYR A 30 1.59 1.66 -5.39
C TYR A 30 0.23 1.76 -4.70
N LEU A 31 0.26 2.19 -3.45
CA LEU A 31 -0.95 2.43 -2.64
C LEU A 31 -1.46 3.84 -2.88
N TYR A 32 -2.57 3.96 -3.61
CA TYR A 32 -3.33 5.20 -3.66
C TYR A 32 -4.26 5.25 -2.45
N ARG A 33 -4.09 6.29 -1.64
CA ARG A 33 -4.71 6.38 -0.32
C ARG A 33 -5.02 7.83 0.05
N TRP A 34 -5.86 7.97 1.04
CA TRP A 34 -6.00 9.21 1.80
C TRP A 34 -5.69 8.95 3.29
N HIS A 35 -5.61 10.02 4.06
CA HIS A 35 -5.29 9.97 5.48
C HIS A 35 -6.52 10.37 6.30
N GLU A 36 -6.75 9.66 7.40
CA GLU A 36 -7.84 9.92 8.34
C GLU A 36 -7.33 9.83 9.79
N PRO A 37 -7.98 10.50 10.75
CA PRO A 37 -7.72 10.26 12.17
C PRO A 37 -7.90 8.79 12.53
N ASN A 38 -6.98 8.24 13.32
CA ASN A 38 -7.12 6.90 13.86
C ASN A 38 -7.88 6.96 15.21
N PRO A 39 -9.11 6.41 15.32
CA PRO A 39 -9.88 6.49 16.55
C PRO A 39 -9.30 5.65 17.69
N ASP A 40 -8.45 4.67 17.37
CA ASP A 40 -7.90 3.73 18.36
C ASP A 40 -6.74 4.34 19.16
N VAL A 41 -6.09 5.39 18.62
CA VAL A 41 -4.92 6.02 19.23
C VAL A 41 -5.06 7.55 19.14
N PRO A 42 -5.11 8.28 20.26
CA PRO A 42 -5.25 9.73 20.26
C PRO A 42 -4.15 10.42 19.45
N LEU A 43 -4.54 11.41 18.65
CA LEU A 43 -3.64 12.21 17.79
C LEU A 43 -2.86 11.38 16.76
N ASP A 44 -3.31 10.17 16.45
CA ASP A 44 -2.72 9.32 15.41
C ASP A 44 -3.47 9.45 14.08
N ILE A 45 -2.76 9.14 12.99
CA ILE A 45 -3.28 9.19 11.63
C ILE A 45 -3.11 7.82 10.99
N LYS A 46 -4.21 7.30 10.43
CA LYS A 46 -4.20 6.08 9.61
C LYS A 46 -4.22 6.43 8.12
N ALA A 47 -3.64 5.55 7.34
CA ALA A 47 -3.75 5.54 5.89
C ALA A 47 -4.89 4.61 5.47
N VAL A 48 -5.82 5.10 4.65
CA VAL A 48 -6.92 4.32 4.09
C VAL A 48 -6.67 4.11 2.60
N VAL A 49 -6.41 2.87 2.21
CA VAL A 49 -6.05 2.51 0.83
C VAL A 49 -7.31 2.38 -0.01
N ALA A 50 -7.38 3.19 -1.06
CA ALA A 50 -8.44 3.21 -2.06
C ALA A 50 -8.25 2.10 -3.09
N VAL A 51 -7.03 2.02 -3.64
CA VAL A 51 -6.66 1.10 -4.70
C VAL A 51 -5.15 0.83 -4.67
N ILE A 52 -4.77 -0.34 -5.15
CA ILE A 52 -3.38 -0.73 -5.39
C ILE A 52 -3.17 -0.78 -6.90
N TYR A 53 -2.22 0.00 -7.40
CA TYR A 53 -1.85 0.00 -8.81
C TYR A 53 -0.51 -0.73 -9.01
N GLU A 54 -0.48 -1.74 -9.86
CA GLU A 54 0.76 -2.40 -10.27
C GLU A 54 1.38 -1.63 -11.45
N PRO A 55 2.59 -1.06 -11.33
CA PRO A 55 3.29 -0.53 -12.49
C PRO A 55 3.79 -1.65 -13.42
N PRO A 56 4.17 -1.32 -14.67
CA PRO A 56 4.89 -2.25 -15.53
C PRO A 56 6.15 -2.76 -14.83
N GLN A 57 6.27 -4.08 -14.69
CA GLN A 57 7.36 -4.74 -13.99
C GLN A 57 7.74 -6.06 -14.67
N GLU A 58 9.03 -6.39 -14.65
CA GLU A 58 9.54 -7.69 -15.08
C GLU A 58 9.75 -8.59 -13.87
N HIS A 59 9.12 -9.76 -13.87
CA HIS A 59 9.21 -10.74 -12.78
C HIS A 59 10.45 -11.62 -12.93
N GLN A 60 11.12 -11.89 -11.81
CA GLN A 60 12.27 -12.79 -11.70
C GLN A 60 12.04 -13.75 -10.52
N THR A 61 12.83 -14.82 -10.44
CA THR A 61 12.65 -15.87 -9.43
C THR A 61 12.80 -15.35 -7.99
N ASP A 62 13.66 -14.36 -7.77
CA ASP A 62 14.02 -13.81 -6.46
C ASP A 62 13.82 -12.29 -6.39
N GLY A 63 13.15 -11.70 -7.38
CA GLY A 63 13.03 -10.26 -7.47
C GLY A 63 12.07 -9.76 -8.55
N LEU A 64 12.09 -8.45 -8.71
CA LEU A 64 11.39 -7.73 -9.77
C LEU A 64 12.24 -6.53 -10.22
N SER A 65 12.10 -6.15 -11.47
CA SER A 65 12.74 -4.95 -12.04
C SER A 65 11.70 -3.98 -12.56
N LEU A 66 11.94 -2.69 -12.30
CA LEU A 66 11.11 -1.59 -12.80
C LEU A 66 11.93 -0.79 -13.81
N ASN A 67 11.31 -0.48 -14.95
CA ASN A 67 11.86 0.50 -15.88
C ASN A 67 11.23 1.86 -15.57
N LEU A 68 11.89 2.63 -14.70
CA LEU A 68 11.49 3.99 -14.36
C LEU A 68 12.08 4.97 -15.39
N PRO A 69 11.34 6.02 -15.77
CA PRO A 69 11.81 7.03 -16.71
C PRO A 69 13.03 7.82 -16.21
#